data_AF-A0A7S1WI35-F1
#
_entry.id   AF-A0A7S1WI35-F1
#
_cell.length_a   1.000
_cell.length_b   1.000
_cell.length_c   1.000
_cell.angle_alpha   90.00
_cell.angle_beta   90.00
_cell.angle_gamma   90.00
#
_symmetry.space_group_name_H-M   'P 1'
#
loop_
_entity.id
_entity.type
_entity.pdbx_description
1 polymer ?
#
loop_
_entity_poly.entity_id
_entity_poly.type
_entity_poly.pdbx_seq_one_letter_code
_entity_poly.pdbx_strand_id
1 'polypeptide(L)'
;ALHARGRLSYPQATPIAKMDMDAFVDVRKLNMVMQDWEAIKKDSCQHVYGGRPWHCPYEAYCPPIGCGHPQGVDYWKYPSGNKQCWSYMQGGFYFMSSLMAHNVSEAGGWWHNQGKRCLPEDVMAGRAVASWGRTKERTRCMHVVNLLAQEVVWHPDWIGYWTPPFNKPE
;
A
#
# COMPACT_ATOMS: atom_id res chain seq x y z
N ALA A 1 -15.01 19.06 25.16
CA ALA A 1 -13.98 18.03 25.39
C ALA A 1 -13.02 18.07 24.20
N LEU A 2 -11.77 18.46 24.43
CA LEU A 2 -10.74 18.60 23.40
C LEU A 2 -10.40 17.22 22.83
N HIS A 3 -10.64 17.03 21.53
CA HIS A 3 -10.08 15.91 20.77
C HIS A 3 -8.55 15.99 20.90
N ALA A 4 -7.97 15.10 21.70
CA ALA A 4 -6.53 14.86 21.68
C ALA A 4 -6.20 14.35 20.28
N ARG A 5 -5.71 15.24 19.41
CA ARG A 5 -5.10 14.85 18.14
C ARG A 5 -3.91 13.97 18.53
N GLY A 6 -4.01 12.66 18.26
CA GLY A 6 -2.96 11.70 18.55
C GLY A 6 -1.65 12.22 17.99
N ARG A 7 -0.67 12.46 18.86
CA ARG A 7 0.69 12.77 18.42
C ARG A 7 1.22 11.52 17.74
N LEU A 8 1.66 11.63 16.49
CA LEU A 8 2.44 10.58 15.84
C LEU A 8 3.59 10.19 16.78
N SER A 9 3.80 8.91 17.02
CA SER A 9 4.93 8.45 17.84
C SER A 9 6.28 8.75 17.18
N TYR A 10 6.28 8.99 15.86
CA TYR A 10 7.45 9.33 15.05
C TYR A 10 7.12 10.48 14.08
N PRO A 11 6.94 11.72 14.58
CA PRO A 11 6.49 12.84 13.75
C PRO A 11 7.50 13.24 12.65
N GLN A 12 8.76 12.83 12.80
CA GLN A 12 9.83 13.06 11.83
C GLN A 12 9.89 12.02 10.70
N ALA A 13 9.22 10.87 10.84
CA ALA A 13 9.14 9.91 9.76
C ALA A 13 8.19 10.47 8.69
N THR A 14 8.63 10.55 7.44
CA THR A 14 7.82 11.03 6.31
C THR A 14 7.08 9.89 5.59
N PRO A 15 7.73 8.73 5.42
CA PRO A 15 7.06 7.43 5.29
C PRO A 15 7.55 6.39 6.32
N ILE A 16 6.70 5.40 6.62
CA ILE A 16 7.04 4.20 7.40
C ILE A 16 7.07 3.02 6.44
N ALA A 17 8.19 2.30 6.40
CA ALA A 17 8.37 1.15 5.53
C ALA A 17 8.49 -0.15 6.35
N LYS A 18 8.02 -1.24 5.76
CA LYS A 18 8.32 -2.61 6.16
C LYS A 18 9.20 -3.24 5.09
N MET A 19 10.19 -4.01 5.52
CA MET A 19 11.09 -4.73 4.65
C MET A 19 11.38 -6.10 5.26
N ASP A 20 11.33 -7.16 4.46
CA ASP A 20 11.83 -8.47 4.88
C ASP A 20 13.36 -8.47 4.90
N MET A 21 13.96 -9.34 5.72
CA MET A 21 15.42 -9.37 5.92
C MET A 21 16.19 -9.81 4.66
N ASP A 22 15.51 -10.44 3.72
CA ASP A 22 15.99 -10.91 2.42
C ASP A 22 15.58 -10.00 1.25
N ALA A 23 14.99 -8.83 1.54
CA ALA A 23 14.75 -7.79 0.56
C ALA A 23 15.93 -6.81 0.48
N PHE A 24 16.19 -6.31 -0.73
CA PHE A 24 17.25 -5.34 -0.99
C PHE A 24 16.66 -4.14 -1.73
N VAL A 25 16.78 -2.95 -1.14
CA VAL A 25 16.18 -1.72 -1.66
C VAL A 25 17.26 -0.83 -2.27
N ASP A 26 17.08 -0.41 -3.52
CA ASP A 26 17.85 0.70 -4.09
C ASP A 26 17.33 2.00 -3.47
N VAL A 27 17.98 2.45 -2.40
CA VAL A 27 17.60 3.63 -1.63
C VAL A 27 17.58 4.89 -2.48
N ARG A 28 18.42 4.99 -3.52
CA ARG A 28 18.45 6.14 -4.43
C ARG A 28 17.18 6.16 -5.28
N LYS A 29 16.82 5.03 -5.90
CA LYS A 29 15.57 4.91 -6.65
C LYS A 29 14.37 5.16 -5.73
N LEU A 30 14.35 4.56 -4.54
CA LEU A 30 13.29 4.78 -3.56
C LEU A 30 13.16 6.28 -3.24
N ASN A 31 14.26 6.98 -3.00
CA ASN A 31 14.24 8.41 -2.73
C ASN A 31 13.68 9.23 -3.89
N MET A 32 14.00 8.88 -5.15
CA MET A 32 13.40 9.54 -6.33
C MET A 32 11.89 9.36 -6.35
N VAL A 33 11.40 8.14 -6.09
CA VAL A 33 9.95 7.86 -6.01
C VAL A 33 9.28 8.66 -4.91
N MET A 34 9.94 8.80 -3.76
CA MET A 34 9.42 9.62 -2.66
C MET A 34 9.39 11.11 -3.01
N GLN A 35 10.41 11.62 -3.71
CA GLN A 35 10.44 13.01 -4.17
C GLN A 35 9.34 13.30 -5.19
N ASP A 36 9.14 12.40 -6.15
CA ASP A 36 8.04 12.49 -7.12
C ASP A 36 6.68 12.49 -6.41
N TRP A 37 6.52 11.67 -5.37
CA TRP A 37 5.32 11.68 -4.55
C TRP A 37 5.14 12.99 -3.76
N GLU A 38 6.18 13.51 -3.11
CA GLU A 38 6.11 14.79 -2.40
C GLU A 38 5.70 15.93 -3.35
N ALA A 39 6.13 15.89 -4.63
CA ALA A 39 5.68 16.82 -5.66
C ALA A 39 4.20 16.63 -6.06
N ILE A 40 3.65 15.42 -5.89
CA ILE A 40 2.24 15.07 -6.16
C ILE A 40 1.32 15.37 -4.98
N LYS A 41 1.84 15.62 -3.76
CA LYS A 41 1.05 16.13 -2.61
C LYS A 41 0.52 17.56 -2.88
N LYS A 42 -0.44 17.70 -3.79
CA LYS A 42 -1.24 18.91 -3.93
C LYS A 42 -2.41 18.86 -2.93
N ASP A 43 -2.31 19.72 -1.92
CA ASP A 43 -3.39 20.35 -1.13
C ASP A 43 -4.39 19.53 -0.31
N SER A 44 -4.34 18.20 -0.22
CA SER A 44 -5.10 17.48 0.84
C SER A 44 -4.77 16.01 1.06
N CYS A 45 -4.05 15.36 0.15
CA CYS A 45 -3.92 13.90 0.16
C CYS A 45 -2.57 13.39 0.64
N GLN A 46 -2.52 13.15 1.95
CA GLN A 46 -1.36 12.68 2.69
C GLN A 46 -1.34 11.16 2.89
N HIS A 47 -2.23 10.39 2.25
CA HIS A 47 -2.32 8.94 2.44
C HIS A 47 -1.74 8.20 1.25
N VAL A 48 -0.60 7.54 1.48
CA VAL A 48 0.07 6.73 0.46
C VAL A 48 0.27 5.33 0.96
N TYR A 49 0.04 4.38 0.07
CA TYR A 49 0.43 2.99 0.23
C TYR A 49 1.23 2.56 -1.00
N GLY A 50 2.52 2.35 -0.82
CA GLY A 50 3.43 2.00 -1.90
C GLY A 50 4.06 0.64 -1.71
N GLY A 51 4.37 -0.02 -2.81
CA GLY A 51 4.84 -1.38 -2.84
C GLY A 51 4.58 -2.01 -4.20
N ARG A 52 4.59 -3.33 -4.25
CA ARG A 52 4.13 -4.07 -5.41
C ARG A 52 2.68 -4.52 -5.19
N PRO A 53 1.68 -3.95 -5.89
CA PRO A 53 0.31 -4.40 -5.75
C PRO A 53 0.19 -5.89 -6.10
N TRP A 54 -0.54 -6.63 -5.28
CA TRP A 54 -0.71 -8.05 -5.40
C TRP A 54 -2.12 -8.51 -5.07
N HIS A 55 -2.42 -9.72 -5.54
CA HIS A 55 -3.69 -10.40 -5.35
C HIS A 55 -3.42 -11.90 -5.22
N CYS A 56 -3.73 -12.48 -4.06
CA CYS A 56 -3.73 -13.93 -3.93
C CYS A 56 -5.06 -14.50 -4.46
N PRO A 57 -5.06 -15.59 -5.24
CA PRO A 57 -6.26 -15.97 -6.01
C PRO A 57 -7.27 -16.90 -5.30
N TYR A 58 -6.92 -17.59 -4.20
CA TYR A 58 -7.75 -18.73 -3.73
C TYR A 58 -8.01 -18.83 -2.22
N GLU A 59 -7.41 -17.99 -1.39
CA GLU A 59 -7.62 -18.08 0.04
C GLU A 59 -8.79 -17.20 0.49
N ALA A 60 -9.53 -17.63 1.51
CA ALA A 60 -10.66 -16.85 2.05
C ALA A 60 -10.23 -15.47 2.59
N TYR A 61 -8.94 -15.31 2.90
CA TYR A 61 -8.38 -14.03 3.32
C TYR A 61 -7.98 -13.11 2.16
N CYS A 62 -7.93 -13.61 0.92
CA CYS A 62 -7.56 -12.85 -0.25
C CYS A 62 -8.60 -11.78 -0.64
N PRO A 63 -8.23 -10.84 -1.52
CA PRO A 63 -9.22 -10.00 -2.16
C PRO A 63 -10.21 -10.82 -3.00
N PRO A 64 -11.40 -10.28 -3.30
CA PRO A 64 -12.38 -10.99 -4.12
C PRO A 64 -11.81 -11.39 -5.48
N ILE A 65 -12.20 -12.56 -5.98
CA ILE A 65 -11.79 -13.07 -7.29
C ILE A 65 -12.12 -12.03 -8.37
N GLY A 66 -11.19 -11.86 -9.31
CA GLY A 66 -11.36 -10.95 -10.46
C GLY A 66 -11.05 -9.48 -10.15
N CYS A 67 -10.60 -9.14 -8.94
CA CYS A 67 -10.19 -7.76 -8.66
C CYS A 67 -8.93 -7.32 -9.40
N GLY A 68 -7.95 -8.20 -9.57
CA GLY A 68 -6.66 -7.84 -10.17
C GLY A 68 -5.93 -6.74 -9.39
N HIS A 69 -5.12 -5.94 -10.07
CA HIS A 69 -4.38 -4.82 -9.48
C HIS A 69 -5.14 -3.49 -9.64
N PRO A 70 -4.94 -2.52 -8.73
CA PRO A 70 -5.46 -1.17 -8.91
C PRO A 70 -4.87 -0.50 -10.17
N GLN A 71 -5.65 0.37 -10.81
CA GLN A 71 -5.33 1.04 -12.06
C GLN A 71 -4.75 2.43 -11.82
N GLY A 72 -3.54 2.66 -12.32
CA GLY A 72 -2.85 3.94 -12.18
C GLY A 72 -2.48 4.20 -10.72
N VAL A 73 -2.71 5.43 -10.24
CA VAL A 73 -2.36 5.88 -8.88
C VAL A 73 -3.54 5.82 -7.90
N ASP A 74 -4.73 5.44 -8.36
CA ASP A 74 -5.94 5.37 -7.53
C ASP A 74 -6.12 3.96 -6.99
N TYR A 75 -5.99 3.80 -5.67
CA TYR A 75 -6.14 2.49 -5.01
C TYR A 75 -7.54 1.89 -5.19
N TRP A 76 -8.55 2.70 -5.47
CA TRP A 76 -9.95 2.27 -5.54
C TRP A 76 -10.42 1.93 -6.95
N LYS A 77 -9.57 2.15 -7.94
CA LYS A 77 -9.90 1.90 -9.34
C LYS A 77 -9.43 0.50 -9.75
N TYR A 78 -10.35 -0.46 -9.87
CA TYR A 78 -10.03 -1.85 -10.27
C TYR A 78 -10.67 -2.21 -11.63
N PRO A 79 -10.04 -3.10 -12.42
CA PRO A 79 -10.57 -3.53 -13.73
C PRO A 79 -12.01 -4.08 -13.69
N SER A 80 -12.41 -4.77 -12.61
CA SER A 80 -13.73 -5.38 -12.51
C SER A 80 -14.87 -4.38 -12.24
N GLY A 81 -14.57 -3.14 -11.84
CA GLY A 81 -15.57 -2.18 -11.37
C GLY A 81 -16.27 -2.57 -10.06
N ASN A 82 -15.93 -3.71 -9.45
CA ASN A 82 -16.53 -4.16 -8.20
C ASN A 82 -16.03 -3.28 -7.04
N LYS A 83 -16.96 -2.57 -6.38
CA LYS A 83 -16.67 -1.69 -5.23
C LYS A 83 -16.14 -2.44 -3.99
N GLN A 84 -16.29 -3.77 -3.96
CA GLN A 84 -15.72 -4.63 -2.92
C GLN A 84 -14.27 -5.02 -3.21
N CYS A 85 -13.69 -4.60 -4.34
CA CYS A 85 -12.30 -4.87 -4.61
C CYS A 85 -11.35 -4.12 -3.68
N TRP A 86 -10.23 -4.79 -3.44
CA TRP A 86 -9.07 -4.28 -2.75
C TRP A 86 -7.85 -5.08 -3.22
N SER A 87 -6.67 -4.63 -2.86
CA SER A 87 -5.39 -5.31 -3.10
C SER A 87 -4.51 -5.12 -1.88
N TYR A 88 -3.37 -5.78 -1.84
CA TYR A 88 -2.35 -5.52 -0.83
C TYR A 88 -1.01 -5.33 -1.53
N MET A 89 -0.01 -4.82 -0.82
CA MET A 89 1.36 -4.83 -1.35
C MET A 89 1.98 -6.16 -1.01
N GLN A 90 2.51 -6.89 -2.00
CA GLN A 90 3.22 -8.15 -1.78
C GLN A 90 4.26 -7.96 -0.66
N GLY A 91 4.46 -9.00 0.15
CA GLY A 91 5.61 -9.09 1.07
C GLY A 91 6.95 -8.77 0.40
N GLY A 92 8.01 -8.67 1.18
CA GLY A 92 9.33 -8.17 0.76
C GLY A 92 9.50 -6.70 1.08
N PHE A 93 8.66 -5.82 0.53
CA PHE A 93 8.71 -4.40 0.84
C PHE A 93 7.39 -3.67 0.55
N TYR A 94 6.97 -2.85 1.49
CA TYR A 94 5.96 -1.83 1.27
C TYR A 94 6.21 -0.63 2.18
N PHE A 95 5.61 0.51 1.84
CA PHE A 95 5.64 1.68 2.70
C PHE A 95 4.27 2.35 2.77
N MET A 96 4.05 3.07 3.85
CA MET A 96 2.88 3.89 4.07
C MET A 96 3.33 5.31 4.42
N SER A 97 2.53 6.32 4.08
CA SER A 97 2.73 7.63 4.70
C SER A 97 2.52 7.54 6.21
N SER A 98 3.21 8.35 6.98
CA SER A 98 3.13 8.29 8.45
C SER A 98 1.72 8.50 9.00
N LEU A 99 0.93 9.36 8.34
CA LEU A 99 -0.47 9.56 8.71
C LEU A 99 -1.30 8.30 8.46
N MET A 100 -1.11 7.61 7.32
CA MET A 100 -1.80 6.35 7.07
C MET A 100 -1.40 5.28 8.09
N ALA A 101 -0.09 5.10 8.31
CA ALA A 101 0.44 4.12 9.25
C ALA A 101 -0.08 4.34 10.67
N HIS A 102 -0.18 5.60 11.11
CA HIS A 102 -0.78 5.96 12.39
C HIS A 102 -2.27 5.59 12.44
N ASN A 103 -3.05 6.03 11.46
CA ASN A 103 -4.50 5.84 11.49
C ASN A 103 -4.91 4.35 11.42
N VAL A 104 -4.12 3.50 10.76
CA VAL A 104 -4.41 2.05 10.75
C VAL A 104 -4.02 1.37 12.07
N SER A 105 -3.04 1.92 12.81
CA SER A 105 -2.40 1.30 13.98
C SER A 105 -2.77 1.93 15.33
N GLU A 106 -3.45 3.07 15.35
CA GLU A 106 -3.85 3.74 16.59
C GLU A 106 -4.83 2.88 17.42
N ALA A 107 -4.97 3.21 18.71
CA ALA A 107 -5.96 2.57 19.56
C ALA A 107 -7.38 2.81 19.01
N GLY A 108 -8.16 1.73 18.86
CA GLY A 108 -9.43 1.78 18.15
C GLY A 108 -9.31 1.76 16.61
N GLY A 109 -8.10 1.74 16.07
CA GLY A 109 -7.80 1.52 14.66
C GLY A 109 -8.00 0.07 14.22
N TRP A 110 -7.70 -0.22 12.95
CA TRP A 110 -7.99 -1.54 12.38
C TRP A 110 -7.24 -2.67 13.09
N TRP A 111 -5.94 -2.48 13.35
CA TRP A 111 -5.12 -3.49 14.03
C TRP A 111 -5.63 -3.76 15.46
N HIS A 112 -6.05 -2.73 16.19
CA HIS A 112 -6.60 -2.89 17.54
C HIS A 112 -7.91 -3.72 17.53
N ASN A 113 -8.79 -3.48 16.55
CA ASN A 113 -10.11 -4.10 16.49
C ASN A 113 -10.12 -5.48 15.82
N GLN A 114 -9.26 -5.69 14.82
CA GLN A 114 -9.30 -6.85 13.92
C GLN A 114 -8.00 -7.65 13.91
N GLY A 115 -6.92 -7.14 14.52
CA GLY A 115 -5.58 -7.75 14.53
C GLY A 115 -5.45 -9.04 15.34
N LYS A 116 -6.53 -9.55 15.94
CA LYS A 116 -6.54 -10.83 16.66
C LYS A 116 -6.50 -12.06 15.74
N ARG A 117 -6.50 -11.86 14.42
CA ARG A 117 -6.48 -12.94 13.43
C ARG A 117 -5.04 -13.21 12.97
N CYS A 118 -4.63 -14.48 12.98
CA CYS A 118 -3.37 -14.92 12.38
C CYS A 118 -3.56 -15.12 10.87
N LEU A 119 -3.33 -14.06 10.09
CA LEU A 119 -3.27 -14.11 8.62
C LEU A 119 -1.91 -13.58 8.17
N PRO A 120 -1.51 -13.81 6.90
CA PRO A 120 -0.29 -13.20 6.36
C PRO A 120 -0.25 -11.69 6.60
N GLU A 121 0.91 -11.20 7.00
CA GLU A 121 1.11 -9.81 7.43
C GLU A 121 0.73 -8.80 6.34
N ASP A 122 1.18 -9.03 5.12
CA ASP A 122 0.92 -8.19 3.95
C ASP A 122 -0.57 -8.12 3.58
N VAL A 123 -1.27 -9.25 3.67
CA VAL A 123 -2.73 -9.33 3.53
C VAL A 123 -3.42 -8.52 4.63
N MET A 124 -2.97 -8.64 5.88
CA MET A 124 -3.54 -7.89 7.00
C MET A 124 -3.32 -6.38 6.84
N ALA A 125 -2.13 -5.96 6.41
CA ALA A 125 -1.82 -4.57 6.10
C ALA A 125 -2.72 -4.03 4.98
N GLY A 126 -2.88 -4.75 3.88
CA GLY A 126 -3.78 -4.36 2.79
C GLY A 126 -5.25 -4.30 3.21
N ARG A 127 -5.71 -5.24 4.06
CA ARG A 127 -7.06 -5.19 4.65
C ARG A 127 -7.25 -3.99 5.56
N ALA A 128 -6.24 -3.64 6.36
CA ALA A 128 -6.26 -2.48 7.22
C ALA A 128 -6.42 -1.20 6.40
N VAL A 129 -5.59 -1.03 5.38
CA VAL A 129 -5.63 0.11 4.45
C VAL A 129 -6.96 0.17 3.70
N ALA A 130 -7.41 -0.96 3.13
CA ALA A 130 -8.67 -1.04 2.40
C ALA A 130 -9.89 -0.75 3.29
N SER A 131 -9.90 -1.25 4.53
CA SER A 131 -11.00 -1.01 5.47
C SER A 131 -11.02 0.44 5.93
N TRP A 132 -9.85 0.99 6.25
CA TRP A 132 -9.70 2.37 6.73
C TRP A 132 -10.08 3.40 5.65
N GLY A 133 -9.65 3.18 4.41
CA GLY A 133 -9.82 4.16 3.33
C GLY A 133 -11.18 4.11 2.59
N ARG A 134 -12.04 3.11 2.88
CA ARG A 134 -13.40 2.99 2.31
C ARG A 134 -14.42 4.00 2.85
N THR A 135 -14.05 4.85 3.81
CA THR A 135 -14.95 5.93 4.23
C THR A 135 -14.99 7.04 3.17
N LYS A 136 -16.18 7.60 2.90
CA LYS A 136 -16.44 8.52 1.77
C LYS A 136 -15.46 9.71 1.69
N GLU A 137 -14.97 10.19 2.83
CA GLU A 137 -14.01 11.30 2.90
C GLU A 137 -12.59 10.88 2.50
N ARG A 138 -12.22 9.61 2.68
CA ARG A 138 -10.85 9.11 2.55
C ARG A 138 -10.59 8.42 1.21
N THR A 139 -11.64 7.95 0.54
CA THR A 139 -11.56 7.28 -0.77
C THR A 139 -10.95 8.19 -1.84
N ARG A 140 -11.17 9.50 -1.78
CA ARG A 140 -10.62 10.46 -2.77
C ARG A 140 -9.14 10.76 -2.59
N CYS A 141 -8.51 10.19 -1.56
CA CYS A 141 -7.30 10.76 -0.99
C CYS A 141 -6.19 9.76 -0.69
N MET A 142 -6.32 8.56 -1.28
CA MET A 142 -5.39 7.48 -1.10
C MET A 142 -4.70 7.15 -2.43
N HIS A 143 -3.38 7.32 -2.45
CA HIS A 143 -2.57 7.04 -3.62
C HIS A 143 -1.82 5.73 -3.49
N VAL A 144 -1.68 5.05 -4.62
CA VAL A 144 -0.81 3.90 -4.78
C VAL A 144 0.45 4.30 -5.49
N VAL A 145 1.57 3.82 -4.96
CA VAL A 145 2.87 3.88 -5.63
C VAL A 145 3.28 2.46 -6.00
N ASN A 146 3.25 2.15 -7.29
CA ASN A 146 3.64 0.84 -7.80
C ASN A 146 5.16 0.79 -8.03
N LEU A 147 5.88 0.10 -7.15
CA LEU A 147 7.34 -0.02 -7.18
C LEU A 147 7.85 -1.03 -8.22
N LEU A 148 7.00 -1.91 -8.75
CA LEU A 148 7.41 -2.90 -9.74
C LEU A 148 7.90 -2.22 -11.03
N ALA A 149 7.22 -1.16 -11.46
CA ALA A 149 7.57 -0.43 -12.67
C ALA A 149 8.92 0.32 -12.58
N GLN A 150 9.49 0.42 -11.37
CA GLN A 150 10.65 1.26 -11.09
C GLN A 150 11.87 0.46 -10.60
N GLU A 151 11.75 -0.87 -10.46
CA GLU A 151 12.83 -1.76 -10.00
C GLU A 151 13.51 -1.25 -8.72
N VAL A 152 12.71 -0.75 -7.78
CA VAL A 152 13.18 -0.11 -6.55
C VAL A 152 13.64 -1.13 -5.52
N VAL A 153 13.03 -2.32 -5.55
CA VAL A 153 13.26 -3.39 -4.59
C VAL A 153 13.52 -4.68 -5.33
N TRP A 154 14.59 -5.36 -4.93
CA TRP A 154 14.85 -6.74 -5.25
C TRP A 154 14.41 -7.62 -4.08
N HIS A 155 13.73 -8.72 -4.37
CA HIS A 155 13.32 -9.73 -3.39
C HIS A 155 13.21 -11.08 -4.10
N PRO A 156 13.66 -12.20 -3.50
CA PRO A 156 13.65 -13.51 -4.15
C PRO A 156 12.25 -13.91 -4.64
N ASP A 157 11.21 -13.72 -3.82
CA ASP A 157 9.81 -14.03 -4.22
C ASP A 157 9.21 -13.06 -5.24
N TRP A 158 9.93 -12.00 -5.61
CA TRP A 158 9.51 -11.11 -6.69
C TRP A 158 10.03 -11.57 -8.05
N ILE A 159 11.04 -12.44 -8.06
CA ILE A 159 11.68 -12.99 -9.26
C ILE A 159 10.84 -14.17 -9.78
N GLY A 160 10.11 -13.96 -10.87
CA GLY A 160 9.26 -14.99 -11.48
C GLY A 160 7.95 -14.46 -12.10
N TYR A 161 7.57 -13.23 -11.74
CA TYR A 161 6.41 -12.53 -12.30
C TYR A 161 6.82 -11.33 -13.17
N TRP A 162 8.06 -11.34 -13.64
CA TRP A 162 8.57 -10.47 -14.70
C TRP A 162 8.03 -10.98 -16.05
N THR A 163 6.80 -10.61 -16.39
CA THR A 163 6.44 -10.44 -17.79
C THR A 163 6.58 -8.95 -18.09
N PRO A 164 7.60 -8.51 -18.84
CA PRO A 164 7.69 -7.11 -19.25
C PRO A 164 6.44 -6.75 -20.05
N PRO A 165 5.66 -5.71 -19.67
CA PRO A 165 4.52 -5.28 -20.45
C PRO A 165 4.98 -4.25 -21.50
N PHE A 166 5.98 -4.58 -22.33
CA PHE A 166 6.29 -3.76 -23.49
C PHE A 166 6.74 -4.67 -24.62
N ASN A 167 5.83 -4.85 -25.57
CA ASN A 167 6.14 -5.30 -26.92
C ASN A 167 7.41 -4.59 -27.40
N LYS A 168 8.37 -5.37 -27.90
CA LYS A 168 9.35 -4.83 -28.86
C LYS A 168 8.54 -4.14 -29.96
N PRO A 169 8.81 -2.87 -30.30
CA PRO A 169 8.46 -2.42 -31.62
C PRO A 169 9.29 -3.25 -32.62
N GLU A 170 8.60 -3.86 -33.58
CA GLU A 170 9.22 -4.36 -34.82
C GLU A 170 9.82 -3.20 -35.63
#